data_AF-A0A955A7E6-F1
#
_entry.id   AF-A0A955A7E6-F1
#
_cell.length_a   1.000
_cell.length_b   1.000
_cell.length_c   1.000
_cell.angle_alpha   90.00
_cell.angle_beta   90.00
_cell.angle_gamma   90.00
#
_symmetry.space_group_name_H-M   'P 1'
#
loop_
_entity.id
_entity.type
_entity.pdbx_description
1 polymer ?
#
loop_
_entity_poly.entity_id
_entity_poly.type
_entity_poly.pdbx_seq_one_letter_code
_entity_poly.pdbx_strand_id
1 'polypeptide(L)'
;MRRDERLRYVISDILFREWDPVGVNDIERVSDEYDSYPPGLTRVACDGGPTGRNMSDDYLKIIPTSAECVPPKRTHRSALVLLRTFFPEGEDFQVEIYDEIEFIDQGENIEAVICPACKQRLEMEHFTEGDPIVAWWYELSEAMDGTAVTAITTRMPCCGRVVRMMDLEFDWPAGFARFELNVMNPNVAENLTESQLRELEQILGCRLRQVRAHY
;
A
#
# COMPACT_ATOMS: atom_id res chain seq x y z
N MET A 1 16.09 -14.18 -41.21
CA MET A 1 15.03 -13.56 -40.40
C MET A 1 15.69 -12.63 -39.40
N ARG A 2 15.30 -11.35 -39.39
CA ARG A 2 15.81 -10.36 -38.41
C ARG A 2 15.32 -10.77 -37.01
N ARG A 3 16.05 -10.38 -35.96
CA ARG A 3 15.70 -10.70 -34.56
C ARG A 3 14.25 -10.30 -34.23
N ASP A 4 13.82 -9.14 -34.70
CA ASP A 4 12.48 -8.59 -34.45
C ASP A 4 11.38 -9.36 -35.19
N GLU A 5 11.65 -9.84 -36.41
CA GLU A 5 10.71 -10.69 -37.18
C GLU A 5 10.49 -12.03 -36.48
N ARG A 6 11.56 -12.61 -35.91
CA ARG A 6 11.48 -13.84 -35.12
C ARG A 6 10.67 -13.63 -33.84
N LEU A 7 10.91 -12.53 -33.15
CA LEU A 7 10.24 -12.22 -31.90
C LEU A 7 8.75 -11.99 -32.11
N ARG A 8 8.38 -11.23 -33.15
CA ARG A 8 6.99 -10.98 -33.52
C ARG A 8 6.25 -12.26 -33.86
N TYR A 9 6.89 -13.19 -34.57
CA TYR A 9 6.31 -14.50 -34.88
C TYR A 9 6.05 -15.31 -33.60
N VAL A 10 7.03 -15.39 -32.70
CA VAL A 10 6.88 -16.14 -31.43
C VAL A 10 5.78 -15.53 -30.55
N ILE A 11 5.73 -14.20 -30.45
CA ILE A 11 4.68 -13.51 -29.69
C ILE A 11 3.30 -13.82 -30.28
N SER A 12 3.15 -13.73 -31.60
CA SER A 12 1.87 -14.05 -32.26
C SER A 12 1.41 -15.48 -31.99
N ASP A 13 2.34 -16.45 -31.98
CA ASP A 13 2.03 -17.85 -31.72
C ASP A 13 1.62 -18.09 -30.25
N ILE A 14 2.28 -17.44 -29.29
CA ILE A 14 1.91 -17.50 -27.87
C ILE A 14 0.52 -16.90 -27.64
N LEU A 15 0.23 -15.72 -28.21
CA LEU A 15 -1.09 -15.09 -28.08
C LEU A 15 -2.21 -16.01 -28.61
N PHE A 16 -1.99 -16.66 -29.75
CA PHE A 16 -3.04 -17.48 -30.37
C PHE A 16 -3.13 -18.92 -29.83
N ARG A 17 -2.09 -19.45 -29.17
CA ARG A 17 -2.08 -20.86 -28.71
C ARG A 17 -2.10 -21.02 -27.20
N GLU A 18 -1.51 -20.07 -26.48
CA GLU A 18 -1.23 -20.21 -25.06
C GLU A 18 -1.95 -19.16 -24.21
N TRP A 19 -2.30 -18.00 -24.78
CA TRP A 19 -2.91 -16.89 -24.03
C TRP A 19 -4.23 -16.46 -24.67
N ASP A 20 -5.33 -17.13 -24.27
CA ASP A 20 -6.70 -16.84 -24.75
C ASP A 20 -7.59 -16.17 -23.68
N PRO A 21 -7.30 -14.92 -23.27
CA PRO A 21 -8.02 -14.30 -22.16
C PRO A 21 -9.51 -14.04 -22.46
N VAL A 22 -9.89 -13.97 -23.75
CA VAL A 22 -11.27 -13.72 -24.17
C VAL A 22 -11.95 -14.92 -24.85
N GLY A 23 -11.25 -16.05 -24.98
CA GLY A 23 -11.83 -17.33 -25.41
C GLY A 23 -12.20 -17.38 -26.89
N VAL A 24 -11.32 -16.88 -27.78
CA VAL A 24 -11.60 -16.78 -29.23
C VAL A 24 -10.66 -17.60 -30.10
N ASN A 25 -9.70 -18.35 -29.53
CA ASN A 25 -8.71 -19.11 -30.29
C ASN A 25 -9.30 -20.30 -31.06
N ASP A 26 -10.51 -20.75 -30.72
CA ASP A 26 -11.26 -21.80 -31.43
C ASP A 26 -12.19 -21.25 -32.54
N ILE A 27 -12.27 -19.92 -32.69
CA ILE A 27 -13.14 -19.26 -33.67
C ILE A 27 -12.29 -18.79 -34.86
N GLU A 28 -12.27 -19.59 -35.93
CA GLU A 28 -11.45 -19.33 -37.14
C GLU A 28 -11.67 -17.94 -37.77
N ARG A 29 -12.87 -17.38 -37.62
CA ARG A 29 -13.27 -16.07 -38.19
C ARG A 29 -12.72 -14.84 -37.47
N VAL A 30 -12.08 -15.00 -36.32
CA VAL A 30 -11.59 -13.89 -35.48
C VAL A 30 -10.11 -14.06 -35.13
N SER A 31 -9.38 -14.80 -35.96
CA SER A 31 -7.94 -15.02 -35.80
C SER A 31 -7.10 -13.74 -35.91
N ASP A 32 -7.66 -12.68 -36.49
CA ASP A 32 -7.06 -11.36 -36.64
C ASP A 32 -7.29 -10.42 -35.44
N GLU A 33 -8.15 -10.77 -34.48
CA GLU A 33 -8.42 -9.96 -33.28
C GLU A 33 -7.14 -9.66 -32.49
N TYR A 34 -6.18 -10.59 -32.53
CA TYR A 34 -4.92 -10.44 -31.83
C TYR A 34 -3.80 -9.79 -32.65
N ASP A 35 -3.99 -9.50 -33.94
CA ASP A 35 -2.92 -9.01 -34.84
C ASP A 35 -2.40 -7.62 -34.46
N SER A 36 -3.17 -6.87 -33.67
CA SER A 36 -2.79 -5.54 -33.17
C SER A 36 -1.76 -5.58 -32.03
N TYR A 37 -1.66 -6.67 -31.28
CA TYR A 37 -0.78 -6.78 -30.10
C TYR A 37 0.69 -7.10 -30.42
N PRO A 38 1.03 -8.04 -31.34
CA PRO A 38 2.42 -8.43 -31.60
C PRO A 38 3.38 -7.27 -31.88
N PRO A 39 3.03 -6.21 -32.64
CA PRO A 39 3.94 -5.07 -32.84
C PRO A 39 4.28 -4.34 -31.54
N GLY A 40 3.28 -4.11 -30.68
CA GLY A 40 3.46 -3.41 -29.41
C GLY A 40 4.27 -4.22 -28.42
N LEU A 41 3.96 -5.50 -28.27
CA LEU A 41 4.68 -6.42 -27.39
C LEU A 41 6.12 -6.68 -27.86
N THR A 42 6.34 -6.75 -29.18
CA THR A 42 7.70 -6.86 -29.74
C THR A 42 8.53 -5.64 -29.36
N ARG A 43 7.96 -4.43 -29.47
CA ARG A 43 8.61 -3.19 -29.05
C ARG A 43 8.95 -3.22 -27.56
N VAL A 44 7.99 -3.57 -26.71
CA VAL A 44 8.18 -3.68 -25.26
C VAL A 44 9.29 -4.68 -24.92
N ALA A 45 9.30 -5.86 -25.53
CA ALA A 45 10.33 -6.88 -25.28
C ALA A 45 11.73 -6.48 -25.78
N CYS A 46 11.82 -5.73 -26.88
CA CYS A 46 13.09 -5.18 -27.38
C CYS A 46 13.62 -4.01 -26.52
N ASP A 47 12.72 -3.19 -25.98
CA ASP A 47 13.04 -2.00 -25.19
C ASP A 47 13.28 -2.30 -23.70
N GLY A 48 13.22 -3.59 -23.29
CA GLY A 48 13.39 -3.98 -21.90
C GLY A 48 12.18 -3.62 -21.04
N GLY A 49 10.99 -4.03 -21.52
CA GLY A 49 9.68 -3.76 -20.94
C GLY A 49 9.60 -3.88 -19.42
N PRO A 50 8.57 -3.29 -18.79
CA PRO A 50 8.50 -3.18 -17.34
C PRO A 50 8.73 -4.57 -16.71
N THR A 51 9.82 -4.69 -15.96
CA THR A 51 10.11 -5.86 -15.14
C THR A 51 9.06 -5.88 -14.05
N GLY A 52 8.02 -6.69 -14.24
CA GLY A 52 6.95 -6.99 -13.30
C GLY A 52 6.61 -5.85 -12.33
N ARG A 53 5.61 -5.02 -12.66
CA ARG A 53 4.80 -4.48 -11.57
C ARG A 53 4.19 -5.69 -10.90
N ASN A 54 4.54 -5.95 -9.64
CA ASN A 54 3.70 -6.82 -8.84
C ASN A 54 2.29 -6.23 -8.85
N MET A 55 1.27 -7.10 -8.85
CA MET A 55 -0.12 -6.67 -8.77
C MET A 55 -0.46 -6.06 -7.41
N SER A 56 0.44 -6.22 -6.43
CA SER A 56 0.36 -5.64 -5.10
C SER A 56 1.69 -4.97 -4.73
N ASP A 57 1.61 -3.95 -3.89
CA ASP A 57 2.73 -3.19 -3.38
C ASP A 57 2.77 -3.24 -1.84
N ASP A 58 3.95 -3.54 -1.29
CA ASP A 58 4.19 -3.53 0.16
C ASP A 58 4.85 -2.21 0.56
N TYR A 59 4.36 -1.54 1.60
CA TYR A 59 4.98 -0.33 2.13
C TYR A 59 5.44 -0.52 3.55
N LEU A 60 6.62 0.02 3.86
CA LEU A 60 7.00 0.35 5.23
C LEU A 60 6.91 1.87 5.40
N LYS A 61 5.96 2.30 6.21
CA LYS A 61 5.71 3.71 6.54
C LYS A 61 6.21 3.99 7.96
N ILE A 62 6.98 5.06 8.12
CA ILE A 62 7.54 5.49 9.40
C ILE A 62 6.97 6.85 9.74
N ILE A 63 6.19 6.88 10.82
CA ILE A 63 5.42 8.05 11.23
C ILE A 63 5.76 8.47 12.66
N PRO A 64 5.63 9.76 13.01
CA PRO A 64 5.76 10.21 14.39
C PRO A 64 4.65 9.64 15.26
N THR A 65 4.99 9.31 16.50
CA THR A 65 4.00 8.89 17.52
C THR A 65 3.04 10.01 17.94
N SER A 66 3.38 11.27 17.65
CA SER A 66 2.52 12.43 17.82
C SER A 66 2.06 12.91 16.44
N ALA A 67 0.75 12.85 16.18
CA ALA A 67 0.18 13.09 14.86
C ALA A 67 0.51 14.47 14.27
N GLU A 68 0.59 15.49 15.11
CA GLU A 68 0.91 16.88 14.74
C GLU A 68 2.40 17.12 14.46
N CYS A 69 3.26 16.16 14.82
CA CYS A 69 4.69 16.34 14.71
C CYS A 69 5.14 16.31 13.25
N VAL A 70 5.71 17.42 12.78
CA VAL A 70 6.41 17.49 11.49
C VAL A 70 7.90 17.73 11.77
N PRO A 71 8.78 16.73 11.54
CA PRO A 71 10.22 16.89 11.66
C PRO A 71 10.75 18.06 10.82
N PRO A 72 11.78 18.80 11.29
CA PRO A 72 12.30 19.94 10.54
C PRO A 72 12.83 19.54 9.16
N LYS A 73 12.47 20.26 8.09
CA LYS A 73 12.85 19.94 6.69
C LYS A 73 14.33 19.61 6.44
N ARG A 74 15.23 20.19 7.23
CA ARG A 74 16.68 19.90 7.16
C ARG A 74 17.06 18.45 7.50
N THR A 75 16.20 17.70 8.19
CA THR A 75 16.48 16.32 8.63
C THR A 75 16.01 15.27 7.62
N HIS A 76 15.07 15.62 6.74
CA HIS A 76 14.39 14.68 5.83
C HIS A 76 15.36 13.95 4.91
N ARG A 77 16.29 14.67 4.28
CA ARG A 77 17.28 14.07 3.37
C ARG A 77 18.18 13.07 4.11
N SER A 78 18.61 13.39 5.32
CA SER A 78 19.45 12.50 6.12
C SER A 78 18.70 11.24 6.53
N ALA A 79 17.41 11.37 6.86
CA ALA A 79 16.55 10.23 7.19
C ALA A 79 16.36 9.31 5.97
N LEU A 80 16.09 9.87 4.78
CA LEU A 80 15.99 9.09 3.53
C LEU A 80 17.28 8.35 3.19
N VAL A 81 18.43 9.03 3.32
CA VAL A 81 19.74 8.41 3.08
C VAL A 81 19.96 7.24 4.04
N LEU A 82 19.65 7.42 5.33
CA LEU A 82 19.78 6.34 6.30
C LEU A 82 18.80 5.19 6.00
N LEU A 83 17.55 5.49 5.68
CA LEU A 83 16.53 4.48 5.37
C LEU A 83 16.95 3.59 4.18
N ARG A 84 17.54 4.18 3.14
CA ARG A 84 18.09 3.45 1.99
C ARG A 84 19.22 2.48 2.35
N THR A 85 19.99 2.79 3.41
CA THR A 85 21.03 1.85 3.88
C THR A 85 20.43 0.62 4.57
N PHE A 86 19.22 0.74 5.11
CA PHE A 86 18.51 -0.36 5.75
C PHE A 86 17.78 -1.25 4.74
N PHE A 87 17.33 -0.68 3.63
CA PHE A 87 16.59 -1.38 2.57
C PHE A 87 17.26 -1.16 1.20
N PRO A 88 18.39 -1.82 0.89
CA PRO A 88 19.09 -1.60 -0.36
C PRO A 88 18.30 -2.03 -1.61
N GLU A 89 17.34 -2.94 -1.45
CA GLU A 89 16.44 -3.43 -2.50
C GLU A 89 15.05 -2.75 -2.45
N GLY A 90 14.88 -1.75 -1.58
CA GLY A 90 13.65 -0.97 -1.51
C GLY A 90 13.48 -0.08 -2.74
N GLU A 91 12.23 0.24 -3.03
CA GLU A 91 11.81 1.07 -4.14
C GLU A 91 11.19 2.38 -3.63
N ASP A 92 11.20 3.40 -4.48
CA ASP A 92 10.52 4.68 -4.29
C ASP A 92 10.51 5.26 -2.86
N PHE A 93 11.68 5.60 -2.33
CA PHE A 93 11.81 6.20 -1.00
C PHE A 93 11.33 7.65 -1.00
N GLN A 94 10.31 7.95 -0.20
CA GLN A 94 9.71 9.28 -0.15
C GLN A 94 9.55 9.83 1.27
N VAL A 95 9.43 11.15 1.32
CA VAL A 95 8.94 11.87 2.50
C VAL A 95 7.68 12.59 2.06
N GLU A 96 6.58 12.29 2.73
CA GLU A 96 5.31 12.95 2.53
C GLU A 96 4.99 13.84 3.73
N ILE A 97 4.44 15.02 3.43
CA ILE A 97 3.99 15.98 4.42
C ILE A 97 2.58 16.38 4.04
N TYR A 98 1.66 16.15 4.97
CA TYR A 98 0.25 16.46 4.78
C TYR A 98 -0.09 17.79 5.46
N ASP A 99 -0.98 18.55 4.83
CA ASP A 99 -1.44 19.82 5.38
C ASP A 99 -2.25 19.58 6.67
N GLU A 100 -3.10 18.57 6.67
CA GLU A 100 -3.90 18.09 7.80
C GLU A 100 -3.38 16.74 8.32
N ILE A 101 -3.87 16.29 9.48
CA ILE A 101 -3.56 14.95 9.98
C ILE A 101 -4.26 13.91 9.09
N GLU A 102 -3.49 12.98 8.55
CA GLU A 102 -4.01 11.86 7.75
C GLU A 102 -4.03 10.56 8.56
N PHE A 103 -4.91 9.64 8.18
CA PHE A 103 -4.87 8.26 8.64
C PHE A 103 -3.85 7.48 7.80
N ILE A 104 -2.81 6.99 8.46
CA ILE A 104 -1.75 6.21 7.84
C ILE A 104 -2.05 4.73 8.12
N ASP A 105 -2.68 4.12 7.13
CA ASP A 105 -3.24 2.77 7.21
C ASP A 105 -2.23 1.68 6.84
N GLN A 106 -2.60 0.46 7.23
CA GLN A 106 -1.92 -0.80 7.01
C GLN A 106 -2.45 -1.58 5.79
N GLY A 107 -3.29 -0.94 4.96
CA GLY A 107 -3.94 -1.56 3.81
C GLY A 107 -4.70 -2.82 4.18
N GLU A 108 -4.55 -3.85 3.35
CA GLU A 108 -5.18 -5.16 3.53
C GLU A 108 -4.67 -5.95 4.74
N ASN A 109 -3.59 -5.50 5.41
CA ASN A 109 -3.12 -6.14 6.64
C ASN A 109 -4.09 -5.95 7.82
N ILE A 110 -5.11 -5.11 7.70
CA ILE A 110 -6.07 -4.90 8.79
C ILE A 110 -6.94 -6.16 9.01
N GLU A 111 -6.82 -6.77 10.20
CA GLU A 111 -7.68 -7.90 10.58
C GLU A 111 -8.69 -7.51 11.66
N ALA A 112 -8.38 -6.52 12.51
CA ALA A 112 -9.33 -6.06 13.52
C ALA A 112 -9.13 -4.61 13.96
N VAL A 113 -10.24 -3.99 14.34
CA VAL A 113 -10.23 -2.74 15.11
C VAL A 113 -10.52 -3.03 16.58
N ILE A 114 -9.70 -2.50 17.47
CA ILE A 114 -9.83 -2.67 18.91
C ILE A 114 -10.54 -1.45 19.49
N CYS A 115 -11.68 -1.69 20.13
CA CYS A 115 -12.46 -0.64 20.75
C CYS A 115 -11.69 0.01 21.92
N PRO A 116 -11.40 1.32 21.90
CA PRO A 116 -10.64 1.95 23.00
C PRO A 116 -11.44 2.00 24.31
N ALA A 117 -12.76 1.89 24.23
CA ALA A 117 -13.66 1.99 25.38
C ALA A 117 -13.82 0.68 26.16
N CYS A 118 -14.05 -0.44 25.47
CA CYS A 118 -14.29 -1.74 26.10
C CYS A 118 -13.26 -2.80 25.75
N LYS A 119 -12.26 -2.47 24.92
CA LYS A 119 -11.16 -3.34 24.49
C LYS A 119 -11.57 -4.59 23.74
N GLN A 120 -12.82 -4.63 23.24
CA GLN A 120 -13.26 -5.69 22.36
C GLN A 120 -12.52 -5.58 21.03
N ARG A 121 -11.93 -6.70 20.58
CA ARG A 121 -11.41 -6.88 19.22
C ARG A 121 -12.59 -7.10 18.28
N LEU A 122 -12.74 -6.23 17.28
CA LEU A 122 -13.75 -6.32 16.24
C LEU A 122 -13.07 -6.88 15.00
N GLU A 123 -13.20 -8.20 14.80
CA GLU A 123 -12.61 -8.89 13.65
C GLU A 123 -13.35 -8.49 12.36
N MET A 124 -12.59 -8.23 11.31
CA MET A 124 -13.11 -7.90 9.98
C MET A 124 -12.95 -9.12 9.08
N GLU A 125 -14.02 -9.90 8.96
CA GLU A 125 -14.04 -11.02 8.04
C GLU A 125 -14.43 -10.52 6.65
N HIS A 126 -13.43 -10.17 5.83
CA HIS A 126 -13.60 -9.59 4.48
C HIS A 126 -14.46 -10.41 3.51
N PHE A 127 -14.72 -11.68 3.80
CA PHE A 127 -15.50 -12.59 2.96
C PHE A 127 -16.93 -12.85 3.46
N THR A 128 -17.33 -12.23 4.56
CA THR A 128 -18.65 -12.44 5.16
C THR A 128 -19.61 -11.34 4.72
N GLU A 129 -20.44 -11.64 3.72
CA GLU A 129 -21.48 -10.73 3.24
C GLU A 129 -22.45 -10.39 4.39
N GLY A 130 -22.63 -9.08 4.63
CA GLY A 130 -23.51 -8.58 5.68
C GLY A 130 -22.91 -8.56 7.09
N ASP A 131 -21.59 -8.71 7.24
CA ASP A 131 -20.92 -8.50 8.53
C ASP A 131 -21.10 -7.02 8.99
N PRO A 132 -21.78 -6.78 10.12
CA PRO A 132 -22.01 -5.42 10.63
C PRO A 132 -20.71 -4.71 11.04
N ILE A 133 -19.64 -5.43 11.36
CA ILE A 133 -18.33 -4.85 11.68
C ILE A 133 -17.67 -4.32 10.39
N VAL A 134 -17.69 -5.11 9.33
CA VAL A 134 -17.14 -4.72 8.03
C VAL A 134 -17.91 -3.52 7.46
N ALA A 135 -19.25 -3.55 7.52
CA ALA A 135 -20.08 -2.43 7.09
C ALA A 135 -19.77 -1.14 7.88
N TRP A 136 -19.65 -1.26 9.21
CA TRP A 136 -19.25 -0.14 10.07
C TRP A 136 -17.87 0.44 9.71
N TRP A 137 -16.90 -0.42 9.41
CA TRP A 137 -15.56 0.01 9.01
C TRP A 137 -15.57 0.73 7.66
N TYR A 138 -16.36 0.25 6.68
CA TYR A 138 -16.51 0.94 5.40
C TYR A 138 -17.18 2.30 5.54
N GLU A 139 -18.27 2.41 6.31
CA GLU A 139 -18.90 3.72 6.59
C GLU A 139 -17.90 4.70 7.25
N LEU A 140 -17.07 4.21 8.17
CA LEU A 140 -16.04 5.01 8.79
C LEU A 140 -14.93 5.41 7.81
N SER A 141 -14.57 4.50 6.90
CA SER A 141 -13.56 4.74 5.87
C SER A 141 -14.02 5.76 4.84
N GLU A 142 -15.27 5.66 4.39
CA GLU A 142 -15.91 6.65 3.52
C GLU A 142 -15.99 8.03 4.19
N ALA A 143 -16.24 8.09 5.50
CA ALA A 143 -16.26 9.37 6.21
C ALA A 143 -14.90 10.09 6.21
N MET A 144 -13.79 9.36 6.06
CA MET A 144 -12.45 9.96 5.91
C MET A 144 -12.27 10.63 4.55
N ASP A 145 -13.04 10.26 3.54
CA ASP A 145 -13.02 10.92 2.23
C ASP A 145 -13.73 12.29 2.32
N GLY A 146 -12.94 13.34 2.54
CA GLY A 146 -13.40 14.72 2.59
C GLY A 146 -13.71 15.28 3.98
N THR A 147 -13.53 14.49 5.04
CA THR A 147 -13.62 14.99 6.43
C THR A 147 -12.29 14.81 7.16
N ALA A 148 -11.78 15.87 7.79
CA ALA A 148 -10.60 15.78 8.63
C ALA A 148 -10.80 14.74 9.75
N VAL A 149 -9.87 13.78 9.87
CA VAL A 149 -9.95 12.67 10.83
C VAL A 149 -10.08 13.11 12.30
N THR A 150 -9.63 14.33 12.60
CA THR A 150 -9.75 14.99 13.91
C THR A 150 -11.19 15.31 14.29
N ALA A 151 -12.08 15.49 13.30
CA ALA A 151 -13.50 15.77 13.48
C ALA A 151 -14.37 14.50 13.47
N ILE A 152 -13.81 13.35 13.06
CA ILE A 152 -14.57 12.11 12.90
C ILE A 152 -14.75 11.43 14.26
N THR A 153 -16.01 11.13 14.57
CA THR A 153 -16.40 10.25 15.68
C THR A 153 -17.24 9.11 15.16
N THR A 154 -17.15 7.96 15.81
CA THR A 154 -17.91 6.77 15.43
C THR A 154 -18.51 6.09 16.65
N ARG A 155 -19.66 5.44 16.46
CA ARG A 155 -20.30 4.62 17.50
C ARG A 155 -19.78 3.19 17.35
N MET A 156 -19.11 2.69 18.38
CA MET A 156 -18.55 1.34 18.37
C MET A 156 -19.65 0.27 18.36
N PRO A 157 -19.60 -0.75 17.47
CA PRO A 157 -20.64 -1.78 17.38
C PRO A 157 -20.71 -2.70 18.61
N CYS A 158 -19.60 -2.92 19.32
CA CYS A 158 -19.56 -3.80 20.49
C CYS A 158 -20.25 -3.24 21.74
N CYS A 159 -20.14 -1.93 21.99
CA CYS A 159 -20.57 -1.33 23.27
C CYS A 159 -21.42 -0.07 23.09
N GLY A 160 -21.64 0.37 21.85
CA GLY A 160 -22.44 1.55 21.52
C GLY A 160 -21.82 2.88 21.96
N ARG A 161 -20.59 2.91 22.49
CA ARG A 161 -19.93 4.15 22.89
C ARG A 161 -19.48 4.92 21.66
N VAL A 162 -19.67 6.24 21.69
CA VAL A 162 -19.09 7.15 20.69
C VAL A 162 -17.64 7.45 21.07
N VAL A 163 -16.73 7.21 20.14
CA VAL A 163 -15.28 7.44 20.29
C VAL A 163 -14.77 8.28 19.12
N ARG A 164 -13.61 8.91 19.26
CA ARG A 164 -12.95 9.59 18.14
C ARG A 164 -12.25 8.56 17.27
N MET A 165 -12.21 8.79 15.96
CA MET A 165 -11.43 7.97 15.02
C MET A 165 -9.97 7.85 15.47
N MET A 166 -9.39 8.97 15.90
CA MET A 166 -8.00 9.04 16.36
C MET A 166 -7.70 8.24 17.65
N ASP A 167 -8.74 7.80 18.37
CA ASP A 167 -8.58 6.99 19.57
C ASP A 167 -8.68 5.49 19.28
N LEU A 168 -8.99 5.08 18.04
CA LEU A 168 -9.07 3.67 17.68
C LEU A 168 -7.71 2.98 17.80
N GLU A 169 -7.75 1.74 18.28
CA GLU A 169 -6.60 0.85 18.34
C GLU A 169 -6.73 -0.18 17.21
N PHE A 170 -5.60 -0.59 16.66
CA PHE A 170 -5.53 -1.56 15.57
C PHE A 170 -4.60 -2.68 16.00
N ASP A 171 -4.86 -3.87 15.49
CA ASP A 171 -4.04 -5.04 15.78
C ASP A 171 -2.75 -5.06 14.99
N TRP A 172 -2.84 -4.69 13.71
CA TRP A 172 -1.72 -4.30 12.90
C TRP A 172 -1.42 -2.81 13.11
N PRO A 173 -0.15 -2.41 13.27
CA PRO A 173 0.18 -1.02 13.52
C PRO A 173 -0.36 -0.10 12.42
N ALA A 174 -1.18 0.87 12.82
CA ALA A 174 -1.61 2.01 12.02
C ALA A 174 -1.45 3.28 12.86
N GLY A 175 -1.73 4.45 12.28
CA GLY A 175 -1.70 5.67 13.06
C GLY A 175 -2.19 6.89 12.31
N PHE A 176 -1.95 8.03 12.92
CA PHE A 176 -2.36 9.33 12.40
C PHE A 176 -1.14 10.24 12.39
N ALA A 177 -0.87 10.90 11.27
CA ALA A 177 0.32 11.74 11.14
C ALA A 177 0.18 12.80 10.05
N ARG A 178 0.95 13.88 10.19
CA ARG A 178 1.21 14.87 9.14
C ARG A 178 2.52 14.64 8.39
N PHE A 179 3.31 13.68 8.84
CA PHE A 179 4.61 13.35 8.27
C PHE A 179 4.72 11.84 8.11
N GLU A 180 5.17 11.43 6.94
CA GLU A 180 5.48 10.04 6.63
C GLU A 180 6.84 9.97 5.94
N LEU A 181 7.66 9.02 6.38
CA LEU A 181 8.85 8.57 5.66
C LEU A 181 8.58 7.14 5.23
N ASN A 182 8.57 6.86 3.93
CA ASN A 182 8.19 5.56 3.41
C ASN A 182 9.19 4.97 2.41
N VAL A 183 9.06 3.66 2.23
CA VAL A 183 9.72 2.86 1.20
C VAL A 183 8.69 1.89 0.65
N MET A 184 8.57 1.85 -0.67
CA MET A 184 7.79 0.85 -1.40
C MET A 184 8.63 -0.41 -1.60
N ASN A 185 8.00 -1.57 -1.54
CA ASN A 185 8.60 -2.89 -1.70
C ASN A 185 9.95 -3.02 -0.97
N PRO A 186 9.99 -2.91 0.38
CA PRO A 186 11.25 -2.99 1.14
C PRO A 186 11.96 -4.35 1.02
N ASN A 187 11.29 -5.36 0.44
CA ASN A 187 11.81 -6.68 0.12
C ASN A 187 12.44 -7.43 1.32
N VAL A 188 11.95 -7.12 2.53
CA VAL A 188 12.29 -7.83 3.77
C VAL A 188 11.04 -8.08 4.60
N ALA A 189 10.99 -9.24 5.25
CA ALA A 189 9.83 -9.63 6.07
C ALA A 189 9.76 -8.87 7.40
N GLU A 190 10.90 -8.45 7.95
CA GLU A 190 10.96 -7.84 9.28
C GLU A 190 10.88 -6.32 9.22
N ASN A 191 10.44 -5.72 10.32
CA ASN A 191 10.50 -4.27 10.54
C ASN A 191 11.94 -3.84 10.84
N LEU A 192 12.20 -2.53 10.85
CA LEU A 192 13.43 -2.00 11.43
C LEU A 192 13.58 -2.48 12.87
N THR A 193 14.79 -2.92 13.20
CA THR A 193 15.20 -3.20 14.57
C THR A 193 15.08 -1.94 15.43
N GLU A 194 14.99 -2.11 16.74
CA GLU A 194 14.91 -0.96 17.63
C GLU A 194 16.12 -0.01 17.52
N SER A 195 17.32 -0.54 17.22
CA SER A 195 18.52 0.28 17.00
C SER A 195 18.37 1.14 15.75
N GLN A 196 17.95 0.55 14.63
CA GLN A 196 17.76 1.28 13.37
C GLN A 196 16.65 2.34 13.50
N LEU A 197 15.56 2.00 14.20
CA LEU A 197 14.49 2.97 14.45
C LEU A 197 14.99 4.13 15.33
N ARG A 198 15.80 3.85 16.37
CA ARG A 198 16.40 4.90 17.22
C ARG A 198 17.34 5.82 16.45
N GLU A 199 18.07 5.33 15.45
CA GLU A 199 18.92 6.17 14.59
C GLU A 199 18.07 7.16 13.77
N LEU A 200 16.94 6.70 13.23
CA LEU A 200 15.99 7.59 12.54
C LEU A 200 15.35 8.59 13.50
N GLU A 201 14.96 8.17 14.71
CA GLU A 201 14.42 9.05 15.76
C GLU A 201 15.40 10.18 16.12
N GLN A 202 16.70 9.87 16.22
CA GLN A 202 17.74 10.87 16.49
C GLN A 202 17.87 11.90 15.37
N ILE A 203 17.77 11.47 14.11
CA ILE A 203 17.83 12.37 12.95
C ILE A 203 16.57 13.24 12.88
N LEU A 204 15.39 12.64 13.02
CA LEU A 204 14.11 13.34 12.87
C LEU A 204 13.74 14.17 14.11
N GLY A 205 14.30 13.84 15.27
CA GLY A 205 14.09 14.56 16.53
C GLY A 205 12.77 14.26 17.21
N CYS A 206 12.13 13.12 16.89
CA CYS A 206 10.86 12.69 17.49
C CYS A 206 10.81 11.17 17.62
N ARG A 207 9.85 10.68 18.41
CA ARG A 207 9.59 9.25 18.58
C ARG A 207 8.76 8.72 17.42
N LEU A 208 9.14 7.56 16.90
CA LEU A 208 8.58 7.00 15.65
C LEU A 208 7.82 5.70 15.89
N ARG A 209 6.90 5.39 14.98
CA ARG A 209 6.18 4.13 14.84
C ARG A 209 6.36 3.63 13.41
N GLN A 210 6.34 2.31 13.24
CA GLN A 210 6.38 1.63 11.96
C GLN A 210 4.97 1.11 11.63
N VAL A 211 4.51 1.33 10.41
CA VAL A 211 3.25 0.87 9.85
C VAL A 211 3.58 0.08 8.58
N ARG A 212 3.12 -1.17 8.48
CA ARG A 212 3.27 -1.98 7.27
C ARG A 212 1.95 -1.99 6.52
N ALA A 213 1.98 -1.62 5.25
CA ALA A 213 0.80 -1.66 4.41
C ALA A 213 0.97 -2.63 3.24
N HIS A 214 -0.12 -3.29 2.87
CA HIS A 214 -0.23 -4.12 1.67
C HIS A 214 -1.41 -3.59 0.85
N TYR A 215 -1.19 -3.33 -0.43
CA TYR A 215 -2.22 -2.86 -1.37
C TYR A 215 -2.17 -3.66 -2.67
#